data_AF-A0A1G5FYZ9-F1
#
_entry.id   AF-A0A1G5FYZ9-F1
#
_cell.length_a   1.000
_cell.length_b   1.000
_cell.length_c   1.000
_cell.angle_alpha   90.00
_cell.angle_beta   90.00
_cell.angle_gamma   90.00
#
_symmetry.space_group_name_H-M   'P 1'
#
loop_
_entity.id
_entity.type
_entity.pdbx_description
1 polymer ?
#
loop_
_entity_poly.entity_id
_entity_poly.type
_entity_poly.pdbx_seq_one_letter_code
_entity_poly.pdbx_strand_id
1 'polypeptide(L)'
;MKSVLDNPVYMGKIAYGRRRTEKKIGTRNEMHIVEQDEYPIYDGHHEAIISEADWQLAQEKRKANNFKREKVHDIEHAHILSGLLKCPCCGKSLYGNIAKAHSKDKYTRYYYYCKNTLGATGHKCSFRLNIEQTDLNRMVAAIISAMVKDKRFKDAIKAKIGTAVDTSEMEERIEALCTQLKQVQGTKTRLEHQMDNLDVTDAHYNKKISDLQRRYDEQYDKAETIETSFSIFLCRYRGRKLRACHWNLSQQEIKGFRHLGLKA
;
A
#
# COMPACT_ATOMS: atom_id res chain seq x y z
N MET A 1 7.98 -25.80 -9.98
CA MET A 1 7.39 -27.11 -10.36
C MET A 1 6.74 -27.13 -11.74
N LYS A 2 6.30 -25.99 -12.33
CA LYS A 2 5.83 -25.94 -13.73
C LYS A 2 6.93 -26.34 -14.73
N SER A 3 8.15 -25.84 -14.53
CA SER A 3 9.32 -26.09 -15.38
C SER A 3 9.71 -27.56 -15.57
N VAL A 4 9.34 -28.44 -14.64
CA VAL A 4 9.69 -29.87 -14.72
C VAL A 4 8.65 -30.63 -15.54
N LEU A 5 7.37 -30.41 -15.27
CA LEU A 5 6.27 -31.11 -15.97
C LEU A 5 6.11 -30.64 -17.42
N ASP A 6 6.44 -29.38 -17.71
CA ASP A 6 6.29 -28.79 -19.04
C ASP A 6 7.55 -29.05 -19.92
N ASN A 7 8.53 -29.83 -19.44
CA ASN A 7 9.78 -30.08 -20.15
C ASN A 7 9.72 -31.35 -21.03
N PRO A 8 9.76 -31.24 -22.37
CA PRO A 8 9.80 -32.39 -23.27
C PRO A 8 11.06 -33.26 -23.16
N VAL A 9 12.12 -32.83 -22.46
CA VAL A 9 13.31 -33.66 -22.24
C VAL A 9 12.95 -35.00 -21.58
N TYR A 10 11.94 -35.03 -20.72
CA TYR A 10 11.51 -36.26 -20.05
C TYR A 10 10.86 -37.29 -20.98
N MET A 11 10.41 -36.90 -22.18
CA MET A 11 9.87 -37.81 -23.21
C MET A 11 10.94 -38.27 -24.21
N GLY A 12 12.22 -37.93 -24.00
CA GLY A 12 13.29 -38.24 -24.97
C GLY A 12 13.49 -37.15 -26.04
N LYS A 13 12.76 -36.02 -25.99
CA LYS A 13 12.85 -34.96 -27.02
C LYS A 13 13.63 -33.74 -26.52
N ILE A 14 14.34 -33.07 -27.42
CA ILE A 14 15.12 -31.87 -27.14
C ILE A 14 14.40 -30.66 -27.76
N ALA A 15 14.20 -29.62 -26.96
CA ALA A 15 13.65 -28.36 -27.43
C ALA A 15 14.76 -27.31 -27.50
N TYR A 16 14.89 -26.67 -28.66
CA TYR A 16 15.87 -25.60 -28.87
C TYR A 16 15.16 -24.26 -29.10
N GLY A 17 15.71 -23.16 -28.57
CA GLY A 17 15.16 -21.81 -28.83
C GLY A 17 14.01 -21.36 -27.91
N ARG A 18 13.81 -21.99 -26.75
CA ARG A 18 12.77 -21.58 -25.77
C ARG A 18 12.88 -20.12 -25.28
N ARG A 19 14.07 -19.52 -25.42
CA ARG A 19 14.36 -18.16 -24.98
C ARG A 19 15.11 -17.40 -26.07
N ARG A 20 14.69 -16.17 -26.34
CA ARG A 20 15.38 -15.26 -27.26
C ARG A 20 15.68 -13.95 -26.53
N THR A 21 16.79 -13.33 -26.92
CA THR A 21 17.20 -12.04 -26.37
C THR A 21 16.66 -10.92 -27.27
N GLU A 22 15.77 -10.09 -26.73
CA GLU A 22 15.14 -8.97 -27.43
C GLU A 22 15.56 -7.63 -26.84
N LYS A 23 15.70 -6.60 -27.68
CA LYS A 23 16.07 -5.26 -27.24
C LYS A 23 14.86 -4.59 -26.58
N LYS A 24 15.06 -4.04 -25.38
CA LYS A 24 14.00 -3.34 -24.67
C LYS A 24 13.73 -1.99 -25.34
N ILE A 25 12.46 -1.74 -25.65
CA ILE A 25 12.03 -0.50 -26.31
C ILE A 25 12.21 0.65 -25.32
N GLY A 26 13.05 1.64 -25.66
CA GLY A 26 13.26 2.87 -24.88
C GLY A 26 14.61 3.03 -24.17
N THR A 27 15.47 2.00 -24.13
CA THR A 27 16.81 2.08 -23.51
C THR A 27 17.94 1.83 -24.52
N ARG A 28 19.01 2.63 -24.41
CA ARG A 28 20.23 2.51 -25.22
C ARG A 28 21.06 1.34 -24.67
N ASN A 29 20.77 0.12 -25.15
CA ASN A 29 21.51 -1.14 -24.93
C ASN A 29 21.05 -2.06 -23.77
N GLU A 30 19.80 -1.97 -23.31
CA GLU A 30 19.25 -3.04 -22.46
C GLU A 30 18.60 -4.13 -23.33
N MET A 31 19.04 -5.37 -23.13
CA MET A 31 18.42 -6.56 -23.71
C MET A 31 17.67 -7.30 -22.62
N HIS A 32 16.49 -7.84 -22.93
CA HIS A 32 15.73 -8.70 -22.04
C HIS A 32 15.50 -10.06 -22.69
N ILE A 33 15.48 -11.11 -21.86
CA ILE A 33 15.25 -12.49 -22.30
C ILE A 33 13.74 -12.71 -22.32
N VAL A 34 13.20 -13.06 -23.48
CA VAL A 34 11.79 -13.31 -23.71
C VAL A 34 11.59 -14.81 -23.93
N GLU A 35 10.57 -15.39 -23.28
CA GLU A 35 10.16 -16.77 -23.49
C GLU A 35 9.29 -16.86 -24.75
N GLN A 36 9.60 -17.82 -25.63
CA GLN A 36 8.83 -18.05 -26.86
C GLN A 36 7.83 -19.19 -26.65
N ASP A 37 6.60 -18.99 -27.11
CA ASP A 37 5.55 -20.00 -27.04
C ASP A 37 5.72 -21.09 -28.12
N GLU A 38 6.29 -20.73 -29.27
CA GLU A 38 6.58 -21.64 -30.38
C GLU A 38 8.09 -21.88 -30.50
N TYR A 39 8.50 -23.14 -30.40
CA TYR A 39 9.89 -23.56 -30.57
C TYR A 39 9.95 -24.95 -31.22
N PRO A 40 10.95 -25.21 -32.07
CA PRO A 40 11.12 -26.52 -32.67
C PRO A 40 11.55 -27.56 -31.62
N ILE A 41 10.97 -28.75 -31.73
CA ILE A 41 11.26 -29.92 -30.90
C ILE A 41 11.85 -31.00 -31.81
N TYR A 42 12.96 -31.57 -31.38
CA TYR A 42 13.70 -32.62 -32.10
C TYR A 42 13.80 -33.87 -31.24
N ASP A 43 13.97 -35.03 -31.87
CA ASP A 43 14.21 -36.27 -31.13
C ASP A 43 15.63 -36.28 -30.57
N GLY A 44 15.75 -36.57 -29.27
CA GLY A 44 17.01 -36.67 -28.57
C GLY A 44 17.58 -38.09 -28.61
N HIS A 45 18.89 -38.19 -28.37
CA HIS A 45 19.58 -39.49 -28.26
C HIS A 45 19.54 -40.08 -26.85
N HIS A 46 18.89 -39.40 -25.90
CA HIS A 46 18.80 -39.86 -24.51
C HIS A 46 17.55 -40.72 -24.29
N GLU A 47 17.66 -41.67 -23.37
CA GLU A 47 16.54 -42.53 -22.97
C GLU A 47 15.42 -41.68 -22.33
N ALA A 48 14.18 -41.92 -22.75
CA ALA A 48 13.01 -41.26 -22.21
C ALA A 48 12.74 -41.78 -20.78
N ILE A 49 12.58 -40.86 -19.83
CA ILE A 49 12.26 -41.20 -18.44
C ILE A 49 10.76 -41.55 -18.30
N ILE A 50 9.93 -40.94 -19.15
CA ILE A 50 8.46 -41.10 -19.15
C ILE A 50 8.02 -41.40 -20.59
N SER A 51 7.01 -42.26 -20.75
CA SER A 51 6.42 -42.55 -22.05
C SER A 51 5.76 -41.30 -22.66
N GLU A 52 5.73 -41.20 -23.98
CA GLU A 52 5.06 -40.08 -24.67
C GLU A 52 3.56 -40.01 -24.30
N ALA A 53 2.91 -41.17 -24.15
CA ALA A 53 1.50 -41.27 -23.76
C ALA A 53 1.24 -40.71 -22.35
N ASP A 54 2.07 -41.05 -21.37
CA ASP A 54 1.92 -40.55 -20.00
C ASP A 54 2.20 -39.04 -19.90
N TRP A 55 3.17 -38.55 -20.68
CA TRP A 55 3.46 -37.12 -20.74
C TRP A 55 2.29 -36.34 -21.35
N GLN A 56 1.69 -36.83 -22.45
CA GLN A 56 0.52 -36.22 -23.07
C GLN A 56 -0.67 -36.19 -22.09
N LEU A 57 -0.95 -37.30 -21.40
CA LEU A 57 -2.00 -37.39 -20.39
C LEU A 57 -1.78 -36.37 -19.25
N ALA A 58 -0.54 -36.17 -18.82
CA ALA A 58 -0.21 -35.16 -17.81
C ALA A 58 -0.49 -33.74 -18.32
N GLN A 59 -0.17 -33.43 -19.59
CA GLN A 59 -0.47 -32.13 -20.18
C GLN A 59 -1.96 -31.87 -20.33
N GLU A 60 -2.74 -32.86 -20.74
CA GLU A 60 -4.20 -32.75 -20.83
C GLU A 60 -4.82 -32.45 -19.47
N LYS A 61 -4.41 -33.17 -18.42
CA LYS A 61 -4.84 -32.90 -17.03
C LYS A 61 -4.46 -31.48 -16.60
N ARG A 62 -3.30 -30.97 -17.02
CA ARG A 62 -2.89 -29.58 -16.72
C ARG A 62 -3.74 -28.57 -17.45
N LYS A 63 -4.01 -28.77 -18.75
CA LYS A 63 -4.89 -27.89 -19.52
C LYS A 63 -6.29 -27.84 -18.90
N ALA A 64 -6.85 -29.00 -18.53
CA ALA A 64 -8.15 -29.08 -17.85
C ALA A 64 -8.15 -28.38 -16.48
N ASN A 65 -7.07 -28.53 -15.70
CA ASN A 65 -6.93 -27.90 -14.38
C ASN A 65 -6.42 -26.44 -14.44
N ASN A 66 -6.08 -25.92 -15.62
CA ASN A 66 -5.58 -24.55 -15.80
C ASN A 66 -6.73 -23.53 -15.76
N PHE A 67 -7.57 -23.62 -14.73
CA PHE A 67 -8.53 -22.57 -14.44
C PHE A 67 -7.79 -21.46 -13.69
N LYS A 68 -7.41 -20.40 -14.41
CA LYS A 68 -7.00 -19.14 -13.78
C LYS A 68 -8.22 -18.58 -13.05
N ARG A 69 -8.34 -18.87 -11.75
CA ARG A 69 -9.24 -18.11 -10.88
C ARG A 69 -8.75 -16.67 -10.90
N GLU A 70 -9.56 -15.80 -11.47
CA GLU A 70 -9.31 -14.37 -11.38
C GLU A 70 -9.28 -14.01 -9.90
N LYS A 71 -8.16 -13.42 -9.48
CA LYS A 71 -8.02 -12.94 -8.11
C LYS A 71 -8.93 -11.73 -7.98
N VAL A 72 -10.13 -11.94 -7.46
CA VAL A 72 -11.02 -10.86 -7.00
C VAL A 72 -10.42 -10.30 -5.72
N HIS A 73 -9.35 -9.52 -5.85
CA HIS A 73 -8.92 -8.62 -4.80
C HIS A 73 -9.70 -7.32 -5.04
N ASP A 74 -10.58 -6.93 -4.12
CA ASP A 74 -11.10 -5.56 -4.10
C ASP A 74 -9.89 -4.64 -3.92
N ILE A 75 -9.49 -3.94 -4.99
CA ILE A 75 -8.31 -3.07 -5.01
C ILE A 75 -8.49 -1.92 -4.00
N GLU A 76 -9.74 -1.54 -3.72
CA GLU A 76 -10.09 -0.42 -2.84
C GLU A 76 -9.92 -0.73 -1.35
N HIS A 77 -10.03 -2.00 -0.92
CA HIS A 77 -10.05 -2.32 0.52
C HIS A 77 -8.93 -3.26 0.95
N ALA A 78 -8.00 -2.70 1.72
CA ALA A 78 -6.86 -3.44 2.26
C ALA A 78 -7.08 -3.88 3.72
N HIS A 79 -6.81 -5.16 3.98
CA HIS A 79 -6.76 -5.68 5.34
C HIS A 79 -5.44 -5.30 6.03
N ILE A 80 -5.38 -4.10 6.63
CA ILE A 80 -4.17 -3.52 7.23
C ILE A 80 -3.48 -4.38 8.32
N LEU A 81 -4.22 -5.20 9.06
CA LEU A 81 -3.66 -6.07 10.11
C LEU A 81 -3.40 -7.51 9.63
N SER A 82 -3.55 -7.78 8.33
CA SER A 82 -3.27 -9.10 7.76
C SER A 82 -1.81 -9.49 7.98
N GLY A 83 -1.56 -10.73 8.41
CA GLY A 83 -0.21 -11.23 8.67
C GLY A 83 0.36 -10.87 10.06
N LEU A 84 -0.06 -9.76 10.66
CA LEU A 84 0.33 -9.33 12.01
C LEU A 84 -0.46 -10.07 13.09
N LEU A 85 -1.77 -10.22 12.90
CA LEU A 85 -2.65 -10.91 13.85
C LEU A 85 -2.37 -12.41 13.85
N LYS A 86 -2.21 -13.00 15.03
CA LYS A 86 -2.00 -14.43 15.23
C LYS A 86 -3.22 -15.08 15.87
N CYS A 87 -3.53 -16.28 15.42
CA CYS A 87 -4.57 -17.10 16.03
C CYS A 87 -4.09 -17.61 17.39
N PRO A 88 -4.87 -17.43 18.48
CA PRO A 88 -4.47 -17.88 19.81
C PRO A 88 -4.39 -19.43 19.92
N CYS A 89 -5.13 -20.16 19.10
CA CYS A 89 -5.19 -21.62 19.18
C CYS A 89 -4.06 -22.32 18.39
N CYS A 90 -3.67 -21.78 17.24
CA CYS A 90 -2.70 -22.44 16.35
C CYS A 90 -1.44 -21.62 16.02
N GLY A 91 -1.34 -20.39 16.56
CA GLY A 91 -0.21 -19.48 16.32
C GLY A 91 -0.06 -18.98 14.88
N LYS A 92 -0.84 -19.48 13.92
CA LYS A 92 -0.77 -19.03 12.52
C LYS A 92 -1.45 -17.68 12.35
N SER A 93 -1.03 -16.94 11.32
CA SER A 93 -1.61 -15.63 11.01
C SER A 93 -3.10 -15.74 10.66
N LEU A 94 -3.89 -14.75 11.09
CA LEU A 94 -5.26 -14.56 10.65
C LEU A 94 -5.30 -13.97 9.24
N TYR A 95 -6.35 -14.32 8.49
CA TYR A 95 -6.58 -13.89 7.12
C TYR A 95 -7.80 -12.98 7.05
N GLY A 96 -7.76 -12.01 6.13
CA GLY A 96 -8.93 -11.19 5.80
C GLY A 96 -9.94 -11.98 4.97
N ASN A 97 -11.22 -11.82 5.28
CA ASN A 97 -12.35 -12.29 4.49
C ASN A 97 -13.28 -11.13 4.16
N ILE A 98 -13.90 -11.20 2.99
CA ILE A 98 -14.89 -10.25 2.51
C ILE A 98 -16.21 -11.01 2.42
N ALA A 99 -17.19 -10.57 3.21
CA ALA A 99 -18.55 -11.07 3.15
C ALA A 99 -19.43 -10.01 2.48
N LYS A 100 -19.77 -10.24 1.21
CA LYS A 100 -20.72 -9.40 0.48
C LYS A 100 -22.14 -9.84 0.87
N ALA A 101 -22.90 -8.95 1.50
CA ALA A 101 -24.29 -9.27 1.86
C ALA A 101 -25.15 -9.37 0.59
N HIS A 102 -25.96 -10.42 0.49
CA HIS A 102 -26.98 -10.56 -0.55
C HIS A 102 -28.32 -9.89 -0.17
N SER A 103 -28.36 -9.19 0.96
CA SER A 103 -29.54 -8.44 1.44
C SER A 103 -29.76 -7.16 0.63
N LYS A 104 -30.97 -6.60 0.74
CA LYS A 104 -31.41 -5.35 0.10
C LYS A 104 -30.46 -4.16 0.39
N ASP A 105 -29.79 -4.19 1.54
CA ASP A 105 -28.86 -3.15 2.01
C ASP A 105 -27.44 -3.19 1.41
N LYS A 106 -27.09 -4.19 0.59
CA LYS A 106 -25.81 -4.30 -0.15
C LYS A 106 -24.52 -3.95 0.62
N TYR A 107 -24.50 -4.09 1.95
CA TYR A 107 -23.33 -3.72 2.75
C TYR A 107 -22.27 -4.82 2.73
N THR A 108 -21.05 -4.48 2.32
CA THR A 108 -19.89 -5.37 2.37
C THR A 108 -19.26 -5.33 3.75
N ARG A 109 -19.14 -6.49 4.40
CA ARG A 109 -18.49 -6.62 5.71
C ARG A 109 -17.12 -7.26 5.59
N TYR A 110 -16.20 -6.81 6.43
CA TYR A 110 -14.81 -7.25 6.43
C TYR A 110 -14.46 -7.93 7.74
N TYR A 111 -13.86 -9.12 7.65
CA TYR A 111 -13.59 -9.97 8.80
C TYR A 111 -12.16 -10.50 8.82
N TYR A 112 -11.66 -10.84 10.00
CA TYR A 112 -10.46 -11.63 10.22
C TYR A 112 -10.83 -13.02 10.71
N TYR A 113 -10.26 -14.06 10.10
CA TYR A 113 -10.52 -15.46 10.45
C TYR A 113 -9.29 -16.35 10.33
N CYS A 114 -9.34 -17.54 10.95
CA CYS A 114 -8.28 -18.54 10.84
C CYS A 114 -8.53 -19.46 9.65
N LYS A 115 -7.59 -19.54 8.71
CA LYS A 115 -7.72 -20.41 7.52
C LYS A 115 -7.68 -21.91 7.84
N ASN A 116 -6.99 -22.29 8.92
CA ASN A 116 -6.88 -23.70 9.35
C ASN A 116 -8.20 -24.29 9.87
N THR A 117 -9.24 -23.46 10.06
CA THR A 117 -10.58 -23.94 10.42
C THR A 117 -11.23 -24.70 9.26
N LEU A 118 -10.85 -24.39 8.01
CA LEU A 118 -11.33 -25.05 6.80
C LEU A 118 -10.54 -26.32 6.44
N GLY A 119 -9.47 -26.66 7.19
CA GLY A 119 -8.65 -27.85 6.93
C GLY A 119 -7.86 -27.87 5.62
N ALA A 120 -7.95 -26.82 4.79
CA ALA A 120 -7.35 -26.75 3.46
C ALA A 120 -5.81 -26.83 3.43
N THR A 121 -5.16 -26.62 4.58
CA THR A 121 -3.69 -26.62 4.76
C THR A 121 -3.20 -27.85 5.53
N GLY A 122 -4.05 -28.87 5.74
CA GLY A 122 -3.72 -30.09 6.49
C GLY A 122 -3.72 -29.95 8.02
N HIS A 123 -3.75 -28.73 8.54
CA HIS A 123 -3.85 -28.45 9.98
C HIS A 123 -5.26 -28.00 10.33
N LYS A 124 -5.86 -28.64 11.33
CA LYS A 124 -7.19 -28.28 11.86
C LYS A 124 -7.05 -27.34 13.05
N CYS A 125 -7.86 -26.29 13.09
CA CYS A 125 -7.92 -25.33 14.20
C CYS A 125 -9.35 -25.24 14.74
N SER A 126 -9.49 -25.15 16.07
CA SER A 126 -10.78 -24.99 16.76
C SER A 126 -11.31 -23.55 16.75
N PHE A 127 -10.50 -22.58 16.32
CA PHE A 127 -10.87 -21.17 16.29
C PHE A 127 -11.90 -20.89 15.18
N ARG A 128 -13.15 -20.64 15.56
CA ARG A 128 -14.28 -20.41 14.62
C ARG A 128 -14.82 -18.98 14.58
N LEU A 129 -14.29 -18.10 15.43
CA LEU A 129 -14.77 -16.72 15.52
C LEU A 129 -14.28 -15.91 14.31
N ASN A 130 -15.21 -15.24 13.62
CA ASN A 130 -14.91 -14.21 12.64
C ASN A 130 -14.92 -12.85 13.34
N ILE A 131 -13.78 -12.19 13.39
CA ILE A 131 -13.64 -10.90 14.09
C ILE A 131 -13.88 -9.78 13.09
N GLU A 132 -14.74 -8.81 13.41
CA GLU A 132 -14.99 -7.67 12.53
C GLU A 132 -13.75 -6.76 12.45
N GLN A 133 -13.39 -6.35 11.23
CA GLN A 133 -12.18 -5.56 11.01
C GLN A 133 -12.26 -4.18 11.64
N THR A 134 -13.42 -3.53 11.60
CA THR A 134 -13.67 -2.19 12.17
C THR A 134 -13.33 -2.14 13.65
N ASP A 135 -13.86 -3.09 14.43
CA ASP A 135 -13.64 -3.15 15.87
C ASP A 135 -12.18 -3.48 16.21
N LEU A 136 -11.58 -4.42 15.48
CA LEU A 136 -10.18 -4.79 15.72
C LEU A 136 -9.21 -3.66 15.36
N ASN A 137 -9.46 -2.97 14.25
CA ASN A 137 -8.70 -1.78 13.87
C ASN A 137 -8.83 -0.68 14.92
N ARG A 138 -10.04 -0.44 15.45
CA ARG A 138 -10.28 0.55 16.52
C ARG A 138 -9.49 0.19 17.78
N MET A 139 -9.53 -1.06 18.21
CA MET A 139 -8.78 -1.52 19.38
C MET A 139 -7.27 -1.36 19.20
N VAL A 140 -6.72 -1.80 18.06
CA VAL A 140 -5.29 -1.67 17.78
C VAL A 140 -4.88 -0.20 17.68
N ALA A 141 -5.68 0.65 17.05
CA ALA A 141 -5.42 2.09 16.96
C ALA A 141 -5.41 2.76 18.35
N ALA A 142 -6.32 2.35 19.24
CA ALA A 142 -6.35 2.85 20.61
C ALA A 142 -5.09 2.45 21.40
N ILE A 143 -4.65 1.19 21.27
CA ILE A 143 -3.42 0.70 21.91
C ILE A 143 -2.21 1.46 21.39
N ILE A 144 -2.07 1.60 20.06
CA ILE A 144 -0.96 2.36 19.46
C ILE A 144 -1.00 3.81 19.93
N SER A 145 -2.17 4.43 19.99
CA SER A 145 -2.32 5.82 20.44
C SER A 145 -1.93 5.98 21.92
N ALA A 146 -2.23 5.00 22.77
CA ALA A 146 -1.77 4.98 24.15
C ALA A 146 -0.24 4.82 24.23
N MET A 147 0.34 3.89 23.47
CA MET A 147 1.80 3.67 23.45
C MET A 147 2.57 4.89 22.93
N VAL A 148 2.05 5.61 21.94
CA VAL A 148 2.72 6.79 21.36
C VAL A 148 2.71 8.00 22.31
N LYS A 149 1.81 8.03 23.30
CA LYS A 149 1.84 9.05 24.36
C LYS A 149 3.05 8.87 25.30
N ASP A 150 3.59 7.67 25.40
CA ASP A 150 4.79 7.42 26.19
C ASP A 150 6.03 7.99 25.51
N LYS A 151 6.72 8.89 26.22
CA LYS A 151 7.91 9.60 25.71
C LYS A 151 9.01 8.64 25.25
N ARG A 152 9.26 7.57 26.01
CA ARG A 152 10.26 6.53 25.67
C ARG A 152 9.97 5.85 24.34
N PHE A 153 8.70 5.56 24.07
CA PHE A 153 8.29 4.89 22.84
C PHE A 153 8.31 5.85 21.64
N LYS A 154 7.91 7.12 21.85
CA LYS A 154 8.05 8.19 20.85
C LYS A 154 9.49 8.36 20.40
N ASP A 155 10.43 8.38 21.34
CA ASP A 155 11.85 8.55 21.04
C ASP A 155 12.44 7.31 20.34
N ALA A 156 12.05 6.09 20.77
CA ALA A 156 12.46 4.84 20.12
C ALA A 156 11.90 4.69 18.69
N ILE A 157 10.66 5.13 18.45
CA ILE A 157 10.06 5.17 17.12
C ILE A 157 10.78 6.20 16.25
N LYS A 158 11.04 7.41 16.78
CA LYS A 158 11.80 8.44 16.05
C LYS A 158 13.18 7.92 15.65
N ALA A 159 13.88 7.20 16.53
CA ALA A 159 15.18 6.62 16.21
C ALA A 159 15.10 5.53 15.11
N LYS A 160 14.06 4.71 15.10
CA LYS A 160 13.88 3.64 14.10
C LYS A 160 13.32 4.11 12.76
N ILE A 161 12.48 5.16 12.74
CA ILE A 161 11.85 5.69 11.52
C ILE A 161 12.71 6.81 10.91
N GLY A 162 13.35 7.64 11.75
CA GLY A 162 14.15 8.80 11.34
C GLY A 162 15.41 8.45 10.56
N THR A 163 15.85 7.19 10.56
CA THR A 163 16.99 6.73 9.76
C THR A 163 16.66 6.53 8.27
N ALA A 164 15.38 6.54 7.86
CA ALA A 164 14.99 6.21 6.49
C ALA A 164 14.58 7.41 5.62
N VAL A 165 14.20 8.55 6.22
CA VAL A 165 13.78 9.76 5.49
C VAL A 165 14.13 10.99 6.31
N ASP A 166 14.99 11.85 5.77
CA ASP A 166 15.23 13.18 6.34
C ASP A 166 13.98 14.06 6.15
N THR A 167 13.20 14.24 7.22
CA THR A 167 11.98 15.05 7.24
C THR A 167 12.17 16.44 7.86
N SER A 168 13.39 16.77 8.28
CA SER A 168 13.71 18.02 8.98
C SER A 168 13.27 19.27 8.20
N GLU A 169 13.69 19.40 6.94
CA GLU A 169 13.33 20.51 6.05
C GLU A 169 11.80 20.65 5.87
N MET A 170 11.08 19.53 5.91
CA MET A 170 9.62 19.53 5.75
C MET A 170 8.89 19.89 7.04
N GLU A 171 9.44 19.51 8.18
CA GLU A 171 8.93 19.89 9.50
C GLU A 171 9.11 21.40 9.73
N GLU A 172 10.26 21.98 9.37
CA GLU A 172 10.51 23.43 9.42
C GLU A 172 9.54 24.21 8.52
N ARG A 173 9.27 23.73 7.30
CA ARG A 173 8.27 24.35 6.41
C ARG A 173 6.86 24.29 6.99
N ILE A 174 6.47 23.20 7.63
CA ILE A 174 5.16 23.08 8.30
C ILE A 174 5.06 24.09 9.44
N GLU A 175 6.10 24.20 10.26
CA GLU A 175 6.13 25.14 11.38
C GLU A 175 6.08 26.61 10.91
N ALA A 176 6.79 26.93 9.83
CA ALA A 176 6.72 28.25 9.19
C ALA A 176 5.30 28.58 8.70
N LEU A 177 4.65 27.66 7.98
CA LEU A 177 3.27 27.84 7.49
C LEU A 177 2.27 27.98 8.64
N CYS A 178 2.40 27.17 9.70
CA CYS A 178 1.56 27.31 10.89
C CYS A 178 1.74 28.66 11.59
N THR A 179 2.97 29.18 11.62
CA THR A 179 3.28 30.49 12.21
C THR A 179 2.66 31.62 11.38
N GLN A 180 2.77 31.56 10.06
CA GLN A 180 2.12 32.52 9.15
C GLN A 180 0.60 32.50 9.32
N LEU A 181 -0.01 31.32 9.42
CA LEU A 181 -1.46 31.19 9.60
C LEU A 181 -1.91 31.81 10.93
N LYS A 182 -1.17 31.60 12.03
CA LYS A 182 -1.42 32.27 13.31
C LYS A 182 -1.32 33.79 13.22
N GLN A 183 -0.35 34.32 12.48
CA GLN A 183 -0.20 35.77 12.29
C GLN A 183 -1.41 36.35 11.54
N VAL A 184 -1.84 35.70 10.45
CA VAL A 184 -3.02 36.13 9.69
C VAL A 184 -4.28 36.09 10.57
N GLN A 185 -4.48 35.02 11.33
CA GLN A 185 -5.59 34.91 12.28
C GLN A 185 -5.57 36.01 13.35
N GLY A 186 -4.42 36.30 13.96
CA GLY A 186 -4.32 37.38 14.94
C GLY A 186 -4.60 38.77 14.34
N THR A 187 -4.17 38.98 13.10
CA THR A 187 -4.43 40.23 12.37
C THR A 187 -5.91 40.38 12.06
N LYS A 188 -6.57 39.29 11.66
CA LYS A 188 -8.01 39.21 11.42
C LYS A 188 -8.81 39.57 12.67
N THR A 189 -8.53 38.93 13.80
CA THR A 189 -9.20 39.23 15.08
C THR A 189 -9.02 40.69 15.49
N ARG A 190 -7.84 41.28 15.25
CA ARG A 190 -7.62 42.71 15.51
C ARG A 190 -8.48 43.61 14.61
N LEU A 191 -8.63 43.27 13.32
CA LEU A 191 -9.48 44.02 12.39
C LEU A 191 -10.96 43.88 12.75
N GLU A 192 -11.42 42.69 13.14
CA GLU A 192 -12.78 42.46 13.64
C GLU A 192 -13.08 43.38 14.83
N HIS A 193 -12.19 43.42 15.82
CA HIS A 193 -12.34 44.34 16.96
C HIS A 193 -12.33 45.81 16.55
N GLN A 194 -11.61 46.21 15.50
CA GLN A 194 -11.64 47.58 15.00
C GLN A 194 -12.94 47.91 14.28
N MET A 195 -13.55 46.93 13.60
CA MET A 195 -14.85 47.06 12.96
C MET A 195 -15.98 47.15 13.99
N ASP A 196 -15.93 46.33 15.05
CA ASP A 196 -16.93 46.32 16.12
C ASP A 196 -16.94 47.63 16.93
N ASN A 197 -15.78 48.25 17.12
CA ASN A 197 -15.63 49.50 17.88
C ASN A 197 -15.80 50.77 17.02
N LEU A 198 -16.25 50.65 15.77
CA LEU A 198 -16.39 51.78 14.87
C LEU A 198 -17.69 52.56 15.16
N ASP A 199 -17.57 53.87 15.38
CA ASP A 199 -18.73 54.74 15.64
C ASP A 199 -19.52 55.01 14.36
N VAL A 200 -20.79 54.55 14.34
CA VAL A 200 -21.72 54.68 13.21
C VAL A 200 -22.10 56.14 12.93
N THR A 201 -21.96 57.03 13.92
CA THR A 201 -22.33 58.44 13.78
C THR A 201 -21.24 59.32 13.12
N ASP A 202 -20.06 58.76 12.87
CA ASP A 202 -18.93 59.46 12.25
C ASP A 202 -19.23 59.82 10.77
N ALA A 203 -18.95 61.06 10.37
CA ALA A 203 -19.16 61.57 9.02
C ALA A 203 -18.38 60.80 7.92
N HIS A 204 -17.34 60.06 8.30
CA HIS A 204 -16.52 59.23 7.42
C HIS A 204 -16.66 57.73 7.70
N TYR A 205 -17.70 57.30 8.43
CA TYR A 205 -17.98 55.91 8.75
C TYR A 205 -17.89 54.99 7.53
N ASN A 206 -18.63 55.33 6.46
CA ASN A 206 -18.68 54.53 5.23
C ASN A 206 -17.30 54.31 4.59
N LYS A 207 -16.40 55.31 4.65
CA LYS A 207 -15.04 55.18 4.13
C LYS A 207 -14.17 54.31 5.04
N LYS A 208 -14.29 54.49 6.37
CA LYS A 208 -13.53 53.72 7.36
C LYS A 208 -13.92 52.25 7.36
N ILE A 209 -15.21 51.93 7.33
CA ILE A 209 -15.68 50.54 7.30
C ILE A 209 -15.28 49.84 6.00
N SER A 210 -15.38 50.52 4.85
CA SER A 210 -14.96 49.97 3.56
C SER A 210 -13.44 49.69 3.52
N ASP A 211 -12.63 50.57 4.11
CA ASP A 211 -11.18 50.35 4.21
C ASP A 211 -10.83 49.16 5.13
N LEU A 212 -11.53 49.02 6.27
CA LEU A 212 -11.36 47.89 7.18
C LEU A 212 -11.80 46.57 6.54
N GLN A 213 -12.94 46.57 5.84
CA GLN A 213 -13.43 45.41 5.09
C GLN A 213 -12.43 44.96 4.03
N ARG A 214 -11.89 45.89 3.23
CA ARG A 214 -10.85 45.56 2.24
C ARG A 214 -9.64 44.87 2.88
N ARG A 215 -9.13 45.40 4.01
CA ARG A 215 -7.98 44.80 4.73
C ARG A 215 -8.30 43.44 5.32
N TYR A 216 -9.55 43.22 5.71
CA TYR A 216 -10.06 41.97 6.27
C TYR A 216 -10.22 40.90 5.18
N ASP A 217 -10.76 41.26 4.02
CA ASP A 217 -10.85 40.40 2.83
C ASP A 217 -9.44 40.00 2.34
N GLU A 218 -8.48 40.93 2.32
CA GLU A 218 -7.08 40.63 2.03
C GLU A 218 -6.47 39.60 3.01
N GLN A 219 -6.94 39.52 4.27
CA GLN A 219 -6.49 38.47 5.19
C GLN A 219 -7.10 37.12 4.85
N TYR A 220 -8.35 37.07 4.37
CA TYR A 220 -8.97 35.83 3.91
C TYR A 220 -8.26 35.26 2.69
N ASP A 221 -7.95 36.09 1.69
CA ASP A 221 -7.21 35.67 0.49
C ASP A 221 -5.84 35.09 0.85
N LYS A 222 -5.15 35.71 1.83
CA LYS A 222 -3.88 35.21 2.36
C LYS A 222 -4.04 33.88 3.09
N ALA A 223 -5.08 33.73 3.91
CA ALA A 223 -5.36 32.48 4.61
C ALA A 223 -5.63 31.34 3.62
N GLU A 224 -6.47 31.58 2.61
CA GLU A 224 -6.78 30.60 1.56
C GLU A 224 -5.52 30.18 0.77
N THR A 225 -4.66 31.15 0.43
CA THR A 225 -3.39 30.88 -0.24
C THR A 225 -2.48 29.99 0.63
N ILE A 226 -2.39 30.28 1.94
CA ILE A 226 -1.60 29.47 2.89
C ILE A 226 -2.20 28.06 3.01
N GLU A 227 -3.51 27.92 3.16
CA GLU A 227 -4.19 26.63 3.26
C GLU A 227 -4.01 25.78 1.99
N THR A 228 -4.10 26.40 0.83
CA THR A 228 -3.84 25.75 -0.46
C THR A 228 -2.39 25.28 -0.55
N SER A 229 -1.44 26.12 -0.16
CA SER A 229 -0.02 25.76 -0.11
C SER A 229 0.25 24.59 0.84
N PHE A 230 -0.42 24.57 2.00
CA PHE A 230 -0.34 23.51 2.99
C PHE A 230 -0.91 22.19 2.47
N SER A 231 -2.06 22.24 1.78
CA SER A 231 -2.68 21.08 1.13
C SER A 231 -1.77 20.46 0.06
N ILE A 232 -1.21 21.27 -0.83
CA ILE A 232 -0.25 20.84 -1.85
C ILE A 232 1.00 20.23 -1.21
N PHE A 233 1.50 20.85 -0.13
CA PHE A 233 2.66 20.38 0.59
C PHE A 233 2.39 19.03 1.29
N LEU A 234 1.25 18.88 1.94
CA LEU A 234 0.83 17.61 2.54
C LEU A 234 0.67 16.50 1.51
N CYS A 235 0.16 16.81 0.31
CA CYS A 235 0.10 15.86 -0.80
C CYS A 235 1.50 15.39 -1.22
N ARG A 236 2.47 16.30 -1.35
CA ARG A 236 3.88 15.97 -1.64
C ARG A 236 4.54 15.18 -0.51
N TYR A 237 4.30 15.54 0.74
CA TYR A 237 4.82 14.85 1.93
C TYR A 237 4.29 13.41 2.00
N ARG A 238 2.98 13.22 1.86
CA ARG A 238 2.34 11.89 1.80
C ARG A 238 2.88 11.06 0.62
N GLY A 239 3.07 11.67 -0.55
CA GLY A 239 3.65 11.01 -1.71
C GLY A 239 5.11 10.59 -1.54
N ARG A 240 5.96 11.40 -0.89
CA ARG A 240 7.35 11.02 -0.52
C ARG A 240 7.37 9.87 0.49
N LYS A 241 6.50 9.90 1.49
CA LYS A 241 6.40 8.84 2.51
C LYS A 241 5.93 7.50 1.89
N LEU A 242 4.95 7.53 0.99
CA LEU A 242 4.50 6.35 0.24
C LEU A 242 5.62 5.77 -0.64
N ARG A 243 6.36 6.61 -1.36
CA ARG A 243 7.52 6.17 -2.16
C ARG A 243 8.65 5.60 -1.31
N ALA A 244 8.97 6.21 -0.16
CA ALA A 244 9.99 5.71 0.76
C ALA A 244 9.57 4.39 1.43
N CYS A 245 8.29 4.23 1.78
CA CYS A 245 7.75 2.96 2.25
C CYS A 245 7.80 1.88 1.16
N HIS A 246 7.48 2.22 -0.09
CA HIS A 246 7.54 1.27 -1.21
C HIS A 246 9.00 0.87 -1.54
N TRP A 247 9.93 1.81 -1.49
CA TRP A 247 11.38 1.55 -1.67
C TRP A 247 11.96 0.70 -0.54
N ASN A 248 11.53 0.91 0.71
CA ASN A 248 11.98 0.08 1.82
C ASN A 248 11.36 -1.32 1.82
N LEU A 249 10.10 -1.46 1.39
CA LEU A 249 9.48 -2.77 1.17
C LEU A 249 10.24 -3.56 0.09
N SER A 250 10.59 -2.94 -1.04
CA SER A 250 11.37 -3.62 -2.08
C SER A 250 12.81 -3.94 -1.62
N GLN A 251 13.47 -3.05 -0.87
CA GLN A 251 14.81 -3.29 -0.32
C GLN A 251 14.81 -4.37 0.78
N GLN A 252 13.75 -4.47 1.59
CA GLN A 252 13.59 -5.55 2.58
C GLN A 252 13.26 -6.89 1.91
N GLU A 253 12.49 -6.90 0.82
CA GLU A 253 12.29 -8.07 -0.02
C GLU A 253 13.63 -8.53 -0.63
N ILE A 254 14.42 -7.60 -1.21
CA ILE A 254 15.73 -7.90 -1.80
C ILE A 254 16.77 -8.38 -0.76
N LYS A 255 16.76 -7.83 0.46
CA LYS A 255 17.64 -8.28 1.56
C LYS A 255 17.16 -9.59 2.20
N GLY A 256 15.85 -9.83 2.26
CA GLY A 256 15.27 -11.11 2.68
C GLY A 256 15.65 -12.28 1.76
N PHE A 257 15.80 -12.02 0.45
CA PHE A 257 16.31 -13.01 -0.51
C PHE A 257 17.81 -13.31 -0.33
N ARG A 258 18.63 -12.35 0.12
CA ARG A 258 20.07 -12.59 0.38
C ARG A 258 20.35 -13.41 1.64
N HIS A 259 19.43 -13.43 2.61
CA HIS A 259 19.58 -14.24 3.83
C HIS A 259 19.09 -15.69 3.69
N LEU A 260 18.44 -16.04 2.57
CA LEU A 260 17.95 -17.39 2.27
C LEU A 260 18.89 -18.23 1.38
N GLY A 261 20.16 -17.83 1.23
CA GLY A 261 21.21 -18.73 0.72
C GLY A 261 20.96 -19.34 -0.66
N LEU A 262 20.22 -18.67 -1.54
CA LEU A 262 20.09 -19.09 -2.95
C LEU A 262 21.11 -18.29 -3.77
N LYS A 263 22.28 -18.91 -3.98
CA LYS A 263 23.26 -18.45 -4.97
C LYS A 263 22.70 -18.65 -6.38
N ALA A 264 22.78 -17.56 -7.16
CA ALA A 264 22.69 -17.40 -8.61
C ALA A 264 21.43 -17.92 -9.31
#